data_AF-A0A2T5BYT5-F1
#
_entry.id   AF-A0A2T5BYT5-F1
#
_cell.length_a   1.000
_cell.length_b   1.000
_cell.length_c   1.000
_cell.angle_alpha   90.00
_cell.angle_beta   90.00
_cell.angle_gamma   90.00
#
_symmetry.space_group_name_H-M   'P 1'
#
loop_
_entity.id
_entity.type
_entity.pdbx_description
1 polymer ?
#
loop_
_entity_poly.entity_id
_entity_poly.type
_entity_poly.pdbx_seq_one_letter_code
_entity_poly.pdbx_strand_id
1 'polypeptide(L)'
;MIDSIVLRFHSLSQYPEIIQRLRKTGEGTNFYERSNPHKDDLVDSETGEVIDKDSYLRLSEIEYSDTGKVWTLYKNKVRTKSHYDLSYRVDMKQDFVEFNFSVPKYLFGTNLKQFIPHPNEKYHNFPIDLLRTMEFHLSNTFDWLTRFLNEFLLDWFDGIEIDKKDIEINRIDIAYNQIFNSKEDALQYLEFQKRIKKSYIRENSNYKADWSTSIFLSTERYGAKIYHKGSEYKGKNGDKSKHLRVNREKKETIFPVNDELDKDGNVLKEGLQSFADRILRYEITFRKSYMSYLFKKHLFANKCPFLKALHKEYKAVKKIKSKCEREIEKAQKGKQLTEKEKQIYMTAFISLPREKKDAFFQYEGILNKRNSFRLTITEEDVKGNSTIENIYFKTGYNPVIPVNALFSRELLHEMFKVFMSFMEEFQLKKLDKYEDNIQKVILYNREVDRLNASIEDPKQHKKRINETLANQILFNLQHHSLDEMVQLKLISRRTKYNYLKVLERLDISKNTILSRNLFESNEVDFTLYFDLLL
;
A
#
# COMPACT_ATOMS: atom_id res chain seq x y z
N MET A 1 -10.88 6.09 -3.07
CA MET A 1 -9.83 5.34 -2.38
C MET A 1 -8.77 4.70 -3.31
N ILE A 2 -9.03 4.45 -4.60
CA ILE A 2 -8.00 3.89 -5.50
C ILE A 2 -7.08 5.01 -6.03
N ASP A 3 -5.77 4.86 -5.91
CA ASP A 3 -4.80 5.83 -6.45
C ASP A 3 -4.24 5.39 -7.80
N SER A 4 -3.72 4.17 -7.89
CA SER A 4 -3.06 3.69 -9.09
C SER A 4 -3.45 2.24 -9.38
N ILE A 5 -3.49 1.89 -10.66
CA ILE A 5 -3.87 0.55 -11.13
C ILE A 5 -2.95 0.10 -12.25
N VAL A 6 -2.66 -1.20 -12.28
CA VAL A 6 -2.02 -1.86 -13.42
C VAL A 6 -2.99 -2.85 -14.02
N LEU A 7 -3.45 -2.55 -15.23
CA LEU A 7 -4.36 -3.38 -16.01
C LEU A 7 -3.57 -4.12 -17.08
N ARG A 8 -3.93 -5.38 -17.33
CA ARG A 8 -3.41 -6.16 -18.45
C ARG A 8 -4.56 -6.67 -19.30
N PHE A 9 -4.46 -6.45 -20.59
CA PHE A 9 -5.36 -6.97 -21.60
C PHE A 9 -4.64 -8.12 -22.28
N HIS A 10 -5.09 -9.33 -21.99
CA HIS A 10 -4.52 -10.55 -22.54
C HIS A 10 -5.16 -10.88 -23.88
N SER A 11 -4.57 -11.86 -24.57
CA SER A 11 -5.10 -12.37 -25.83
C SER A 11 -5.20 -11.27 -26.89
N LEU A 12 -4.19 -10.39 -26.97
CA LEU A 12 -4.14 -9.30 -27.94
C LEU A 12 -4.30 -9.79 -29.38
N SER A 13 -3.82 -11.00 -29.67
CA SER A 13 -4.03 -11.70 -30.94
C SER A 13 -5.51 -11.82 -31.36
N GLN A 14 -6.45 -11.82 -30.41
CA GLN A 14 -7.89 -11.85 -30.65
C GLN A 14 -8.48 -10.46 -30.95
N TYR A 15 -7.72 -9.38 -30.72
CA TYR A 15 -8.16 -7.99 -30.84
C TYR A 15 -7.20 -7.18 -31.73
N PRO A 16 -7.05 -7.51 -33.02
CA PRO A 16 -6.11 -6.84 -33.92
C PRO A 16 -6.34 -5.33 -34.02
N GLU A 17 -7.58 -4.87 -33.86
CA GLU A 17 -7.98 -3.45 -33.87
C GLU A 17 -7.36 -2.68 -32.70
N ILE A 18 -7.20 -3.31 -31.53
CA ILE A 18 -6.52 -2.71 -30.38
C ILE A 18 -5.06 -2.43 -30.73
N ILE A 19 -4.39 -3.39 -31.35
CA ILE A 19 -2.99 -3.22 -31.77
C ILE A 19 -2.90 -2.06 -32.78
N GLN A 20 -3.80 -2.01 -33.76
CA GLN A 20 -3.84 -0.91 -34.74
C GLN A 20 -4.11 0.45 -34.08
N ARG A 21 -5.00 0.53 -33.09
CA ARG A 21 -5.28 1.76 -32.36
C ARG A 21 -4.04 2.22 -31.58
N LEU A 22 -3.41 1.31 -30.84
CA LEU A 22 -2.18 1.58 -30.09
C LEU A 22 -1.01 1.99 -31.00
N ARG A 23 -1.03 1.61 -32.29
CA ARG A 23 -0.10 2.11 -33.32
C ARG A 23 -0.39 3.58 -33.68
N LYS A 24 -1.68 3.92 -33.91
CA LYS A 24 -2.10 5.26 -34.38
C LYS A 24 -2.03 6.35 -33.31
N THR A 25 -2.17 6.03 -32.03
CA THR A 25 -2.22 7.01 -30.93
C THR A 25 -0.85 7.51 -30.46
N GLY A 26 0.24 7.15 -31.12
CA GLY A 26 1.60 7.42 -30.64
C GLY A 26 2.12 8.84 -30.94
N GLU A 27 2.41 9.61 -29.88
CA GLU A 27 3.25 10.84 -29.92
C GLU A 27 4.60 10.65 -29.19
N GLY A 28 4.98 9.41 -28.88
CA GLY A 28 6.08 9.10 -27.96
C GLY A 28 7.50 9.24 -28.54
N THR A 29 8.41 9.79 -27.73
CA THR A 29 9.86 9.80 -27.97
C THR A 29 10.46 8.39 -27.96
N ASN A 30 11.08 8.01 -29.08
CA ASN A 30 11.90 6.82 -29.26
C ASN A 30 13.14 6.86 -28.36
N PHE A 31 13.30 5.89 -27.44
CA PHE A 31 14.58 5.66 -26.76
C PHE A 31 15.40 4.67 -27.60
N TYR A 32 16.56 5.14 -28.09
CA TYR A 32 17.56 4.30 -28.74
C TYR A 32 18.52 3.76 -27.68
N GLU A 33 18.73 2.45 -27.65
CA GLU A 33 19.98 1.87 -27.17
C GLU A 33 20.64 1.18 -28.37
N ARG A 34 21.77 1.73 -28.80
CA ARG A 34 22.53 1.31 -29.98
C ARG A 34 23.28 0.02 -29.62
N SER A 35 22.89 -1.10 -30.22
CA SER A 35 23.78 -2.27 -30.32
C SER A 35 23.61 -3.02 -31.63
N ASN A 36 23.65 -2.31 -32.77
CA ASN A 36 24.32 -2.79 -33.99
C ASN A 36 24.39 -1.69 -35.07
N PRO A 37 25.56 -1.40 -35.68
CA PRO A 37 25.71 -0.36 -36.70
C PRO A 37 25.70 -0.97 -38.12
N HIS A 38 24.65 -1.69 -38.50
CA HIS A 38 24.44 -2.03 -39.92
C HIS A 38 23.03 -1.61 -40.37
N LYS A 39 23.04 -0.77 -41.40
CA LYS A 39 21.87 -0.24 -42.10
C LYS A 39 21.29 -1.36 -42.95
N ASP A 40 20.30 -2.07 -42.44
CA ASP A 40 19.38 -2.80 -43.29
C ASP A 40 18.02 -2.08 -43.25
N ASP A 41 17.45 -1.87 -44.42
CA ASP A 41 16.09 -1.36 -44.57
C ASP A 41 15.11 -2.50 -44.28
N LEU A 42 14.05 -2.21 -43.53
CA LEU A 42 13.00 -3.19 -43.23
C LEU A 42 12.16 -3.34 -44.49
N VAL A 43 12.05 -4.56 -45.01
CA VAL A 43 11.28 -4.89 -46.21
C VAL A 43 10.10 -5.75 -45.79
N ASP A 44 8.90 -5.40 -46.23
CA ASP A 44 7.68 -6.14 -45.94
C ASP A 44 7.76 -7.52 -46.61
N SER A 45 7.56 -8.60 -45.85
CA SER A 45 7.78 -9.96 -46.36
C SER A 45 6.72 -10.44 -47.36
N GLU A 46 5.54 -9.81 -47.40
CA GLU A 46 4.48 -10.17 -48.33
C GLU A 46 4.48 -9.29 -49.58
N THR A 47 4.87 -8.02 -49.46
CA THR A 47 4.76 -7.03 -50.53
C THR A 47 6.11 -6.61 -51.13
N GLY A 48 7.22 -6.85 -50.42
CA GLY A 48 8.57 -6.50 -50.87
C GLY A 48 8.88 -5.00 -50.84
N GLU A 49 7.98 -4.18 -50.28
CA GLU A 49 8.18 -2.73 -50.20
C GLU A 49 9.17 -2.37 -49.07
N VAL A 50 10.03 -1.38 -49.33
CA VAL A 50 10.91 -0.78 -48.31
C VAL A 50 10.04 0.05 -47.38
N ILE A 51 9.94 -0.40 -46.13
CA ILE A 51 9.02 0.19 -45.18
C ILE A 51 9.70 1.34 -44.45
N ASP A 52 9.06 2.51 -44.47
CA ASP A 52 9.54 3.72 -43.81
C ASP A 52 9.75 3.46 -42.31
N LYS A 53 10.98 3.69 -41.82
CA LYS A 53 11.43 3.40 -40.44
C LYS A 53 10.69 4.19 -39.37
N ASP A 54 9.88 5.18 -39.76
CA ASP A 54 9.04 5.98 -38.88
C ASP A 54 7.61 5.45 -38.72
N SER A 55 7.25 4.37 -39.44
CA SER A 55 5.89 3.80 -39.45
C SER A 55 5.65 2.61 -38.49
N TYR A 56 6.68 2.12 -37.79
CA TYR A 56 6.55 1.00 -36.85
C TYR A 56 6.66 1.37 -35.37
N LEU A 57 5.92 0.62 -34.54
CA LEU A 57 6.23 0.40 -33.13
C LEU A 57 7.67 -0.11 -33.06
N ARG A 58 8.65 0.75 -32.77
CA ARG A 58 10.03 0.29 -32.56
C ARG A 58 10.09 -0.50 -31.27
N LEU A 59 10.17 -1.81 -31.43
CA LEU A 59 10.26 -2.76 -30.34
C LEU A 59 11.69 -2.72 -29.80
N SER A 60 11.87 -2.45 -28.52
CA SER A 60 13.16 -2.64 -27.87
C SER A 60 13.35 -4.13 -27.63
N GLU A 61 14.38 -4.71 -28.21
CA GLU A 61 14.82 -6.07 -27.91
C GLU A 61 15.86 -6.01 -26.80
N ILE A 62 15.55 -6.64 -25.66
CA ILE A 62 16.48 -6.79 -24.54
C ILE A 62 16.97 -8.22 -24.55
N GLU A 63 18.23 -8.43 -24.91
CA GLU A 63 18.90 -9.72 -24.76
C GLU A 63 19.59 -9.80 -23.39
N TYR A 64 19.20 -10.78 -22.59
CA TYR A 64 19.84 -11.04 -21.30
C TYR A 64 21.13 -11.83 -21.50
N SER A 65 22.27 -11.22 -21.17
CA SER A 65 23.61 -11.81 -21.38
C SER A 65 23.86 -13.12 -20.64
N ASP A 66 23.11 -13.39 -19.57
CA ASP A 66 23.21 -14.60 -18.75
C ASP A 66 22.38 -15.77 -19.29
N THR A 67 21.33 -15.50 -20.07
CA THR A 67 20.34 -16.51 -20.48
C THR A 67 20.10 -16.56 -21.98
N GLY A 68 20.65 -15.62 -22.76
CA GLY A 68 20.40 -15.47 -24.20
C GLY A 68 18.94 -15.16 -24.55
N LYS A 69 18.11 -14.81 -23.55
CA LYS A 69 16.69 -14.54 -23.77
C LYS A 69 16.51 -13.15 -24.36
N VAL A 70 15.96 -13.08 -25.57
CA VAL A 70 15.52 -11.84 -26.20
C VAL A 70 14.09 -11.50 -25.77
N TRP A 71 13.88 -10.25 -25.34
CA TRP A 71 12.58 -9.70 -24.93
C TRP A 71 12.20 -8.52 -25.81
N THR A 72 11.15 -8.69 -26.60
CA THR A 72 10.62 -7.66 -27.49
C THR A 72 9.55 -6.84 -26.76
N LEU A 73 9.89 -5.62 -26.36
CA LEU A 73 9.05 -4.75 -25.55
C LEU A 73 8.74 -3.46 -26.30
N TYR A 74 7.47 -3.05 -26.33
CA TYR A 74 7.09 -1.70 -26.75
C TYR A 74 6.57 -0.92 -25.55
N LYS A 75 7.07 0.31 -25.32
CA LYS A 75 6.58 1.22 -24.28
C LYS A 75 6.23 2.56 -24.91
N ASN A 76 5.08 3.10 -24.57
CA ASN A 76 4.66 4.41 -25.07
C ASN A 76 3.88 5.19 -24.01
N LYS A 77 3.70 6.49 -24.26
CA LYS A 77 2.92 7.42 -23.44
C LYS A 77 2.00 8.23 -24.35
N VAL A 78 0.76 8.38 -23.93
CA VAL A 78 -0.23 9.20 -24.63
C VAL A 78 -0.76 10.24 -23.66
N ARG A 79 -0.81 11.49 -24.11
CA ARG A 79 -1.40 12.57 -23.34
C ARG A 79 -2.92 12.41 -23.33
N THR A 80 -3.49 12.32 -22.15
CA THR A 80 -4.94 12.23 -21.94
C THR A 80 -5.59 13.61 -21.88
N LYS A 81 -6.93 13.67 -21.93
CA LYS A 81 -7.73 14.90 -21.83
C LYS A 81 -7.43 15.71 -20.55
N SER A 82 -7.05 15.04 -19.47
CA SER A 82 -6.69 15.66 -18.19
C SER A 82 -5.22 16.11 -18.11
N HIS A 83 -4.50 16.10 -19.23
CA HIS A 83 -3.08 16.40 -19.34
C HIS A 83 -2.13 15.40 -18.64
N TYR A 84 -2.65 14.25 -18.21
CA TYR A 84 -1.87 13.14 -17.68
C TYR A 84 -1.28 12.27 -18.80
N ASP A 85 -0.03 11.80 -18.64
CA ASP A 85 0.63 10.91 -19.59
C ASP A 85 0.33 9.43 -19.26
N LEU A 86 -0.64 8.85 -19.95
CA LEU A 86 -1.00 7.44 -19.81
C LEU A 86 0.09 6.56 -20.43
N SER A 87 0.75 5.76 -19.60
CA SER A 87 1.82 4.85 -20.05
C SER A 87 1.27 3.44 -20.28
N TYR A 88 1.63 2.84 -21.41
CA TYR A 88 1.33 1.45 -21.71
C TYR A 88 2.55 0.70 -22.26
N ARG A 89 2.50 -0.63 -22.14
CA ARG A 89 3.53 -1.56 -22.62
C ARG A 89 2.90 -2.74 -23.32
N VAL A 90 3.36 -3.07 -24.51
CA VAL A 90 2.94 -4.28 -25.24
C VAL A 90 4.01 -5.36 -25.09
N ASP A 91 3.58 -6.57 -24.73
CA ASP A 91 4.38 -7.79 -24.67
C ASP A 91 3.78 -8.82 -25.64
N MET A 92 4.38 -8.92 -26.83
CA MET A 92 3.89 -9.80 -27.90
C MET A 92 4.08 -11.28 -27.58
N LYS A 93 5.08 -11.61 -26.76
CA LYS A 93 5.41 -13.00 -26.41
C LYS A 93 4.43 -13.57 -25.40
N GLN A 94 4.03 -12.77 -24.43
CA GLN A 94 3.01 -13.13 -23.45
C GLN A 94 1.60 -12.72 -23.89
N ASP A 95 1.46 -12.19 -25.11
CA ASP A 95 0.21 -11.80 -25.76
C ASP A 95 -0.66 -10.86 -24.89
N PHE A 96 -0.06 -9.78 -24.36
CA PHE A 96 -0.80 -8.77 -23.60
C PHE A 96 -0.33 -7.32 -23.80
N VAL A 97 -1.22 -6.35 -23.52
CA VAL A 97 -0.84 -4.95 -23.26
C VAL A 97 -1.10 -4.59 -21.80
N GLU A 98 -0.14 -3.94 -21.16
CA GLU A 98 -0.19 -3.49 -19.78
C GLU A 98 -0.29 -1.97 -19.71
N PHE A 99 -1.32 -1.47 -19.03
CA PHE A 99 -1.47 -0.07 -18.70
C PHE A 99 -1.12 0.14 -17.23
N ASN A 100 -0.35 1.18 -16.92
CA ASN A 100 -0.02 1.55 -15.55
C ASN A 100 -0.30 3.03 -15.36
N PHE A 101 -1.32 3.35 -14.58
CA PHE A 101 -1.73 4.73 -14.40
C PHE A 101 -2.33 5.02 -13.02
N SER A 102 -2.32 6.31 -12.69
CA SER A 102 -3.03 6.86 -11.53
C SER A 102 -4.44 7.23 -11.94
N VAL A 103 -5.45 6.64 -11.29
CA VAL A 103 -6.88 6.89 -11.58
C VAL A 103 -7.23 8.36 -11.33
N PRO A 104 -6.88 8.99 -10.19
CA PRO A 104 -7.13 10.41 -9.99
C PRO A 104 -6.43 11.30 -11.03
N LYS A 105 -5.19 10.99 -11.45
CA LYS A 105 -4.52 11.79 -12.48
C LYS A 105 -5.19 11.64 -13.84
N TYR A 106 -5.63 10.44 -14.20
CA TYR A 106 -6.35 10.22 -15.45
C TYR A 106 -7.65 11.03 -15.47
N LEU A 107 -8.40 11.09 -14.37
CA LEU A 107 -9.66 11.84 -14.29
C LEU A 107 -9.46 13.36 -14.14
N PHE A 108 -8.50 13.79 -13.31
CA PHE A 108 -8.41 15.18 -12.84
C PHE A 108 -7.07 15.87 -13.13
N GLY A 109 -6.12 15.18 -13.75
CA GLY A 109 -4.76 15.68 -14.00
C GLY A 109 -3.85 15.68 -12.76
N THR A 110 -4.40 15.49 -11.57
CA THR A 110 -3.69 15.53 -10.28
C THR A 110 -4.09 14.35 -9.39
N ASN A 111 -3.16 13.89 -8.54
CA ASN A 111 -3.45 12.93 -7.48
C ASN A 111 -3.61 13.58 -6.10
N LEU A 112 -3.68 14.90 -6.02
CA LEU A 112 -4.09 15.59 -4.79
C LEU A 112 -5.58 15.36 -4.51
N LYS A 113 -6.38 15.23 -5.57
CA LYS A 113 -7.75 14.74 -5.51
C LYS A 113 -7.76 13.23 -5.27
N GLN A 114 -8.73 12.78 -4.50
CA GLN A 114 -8.92 11.36 -4.22
C GLN A 114 -10.00 10.79 -5.12
N PHE A 115 -9.86 9.53 -5.55
CA PHE A 115 -10.89 8.84 -6.32
C PHE A 115 -12.06 8.44 -5.42
N ILE A 116 -12.91 9.40 -5.06
CA ILE A 116 -14.10 9.21 -4.24
C ILE A 116 -15.29 9.87 -4.94
N PRO A 117 -16.53 9.51 -4.57
CA PRO A 117 -17.72 10.13 -5.11
C PRO A 117 -17.80 11.60 -4.65
N HIS A 118 -18.02 12.53 -5.58
CA HIS A 118 -18.11 13.96 -5.29
C HIS A 118 -19.56 14.49 -5.40
N PRO A 119 -19.98 15.41 -4.52
CA PRO A 119 -21.36 15.92 -4.51
C PRO A 119 -21.79 16.61 -5.81
N ASN A 120 -20.84 17.10 -6.60
CA ASN A 120 -21.09 17.84 -7.84
C ASN A 120 -21.15 16.95 -9.09
N GLU A 121 -21.03 15.62 -8.97
CA GLU A 121 -21.11 14.77 -10.16
C GLU A 121 -22.56 14.60 -10.64
N LYS A 122 -22.74 14.57 -11.96
CA LYS A 122 -24.06 14.55 -12.64
C LYS A 122 -25.02 13.43 -12.22
N TYR A 123 -24.52 12.38 -11.57
CA TYR A 123 -25.29 11.19 -11.18
C TYR A 123 -25.34 10.98 -9.66
N HIS A 124 -25.09 12.03 -8.87
CA HIS A 124 -25.06 11.93 -7.41
C HIS A 124 -26.43 12.15 -6.77
N ASN A 125 -26.93 11.15 -6.03
CA ASN A 125 -28.14 11.22 -5.19
C ASN A 125 -27.84 10.85 -3.71
N PHE A 126 -26.59 10.96 -3.27
CA PHE A 126 -26.21 10.58 -1.91
C PHE A 126 -26.25 11.79 -0.96
N PRO A 127 -26.85 11.66 0.24
CA PRO A 127 -26.77 12.67 1.30
C PRO A 127 -25.31 13.02 1.64
N ILE A 128 -25.04 14.32 1.86
CA ILE A 128 -23.69 14.81 2.16
C ILE A 128 -23.08 14.15 3.41
N ASP A 129 -23.91 13.81 4.40
CA ASP A 129 -23.47 13.15 5.63
C ASP A 129 -22.88 11.76 5.37
N LEU A 130 -23.41 11.01 4.38
CA LEU A 130 -22.82 9.73 4.00
C LEU A 130 -21.46 9.92 3.34
N LEU A 131 -21.32 10.96 2.51
CA LEU A 131 -20.07 11.28 1.81
C LEU A 131 -18.94 11.69 2.75
N ARG A 132 -19.24 12.02 4.00
CA ARG A 132 -18.23 12.31 5.03
C ARG A 132 -17.61 11.04 5.60
N THR A 133 -18.23 9.87 5.45
CA THR A 133 -17.80 8.67 6.19
C THR A 133 -16.86 7.78 5.39
N MET A 134 -15.79 7.30 6.03
CA MET A 134 -14.89 6.29 5.45
C MET A 134 -15.66 5.03 5.05
N GLU A 135 -16.59 4.57 5.89
CA GLU A 135 -17.37 3.35 5.65
C GLU A 135 -18.16 3.40 4.34
N PHE A 136 -18.80 4.54 4.04
CA PHE A 136 -19.50 4.74 2.78
C PHE A 136 -18.54 4.60 1.60
N HIS A 137 -17.40 5.29 1.64
CA HIS A 137 -16.41 5.25 0.55
C HIS A 137 -15.86 3.84 0.33
N LEU A 138 -15.53 3.12 1.40
CA LEU A 138 -15.03 1.74 1.31
C LEU A 138 -16.08 0.80 0.70
N SER A 139 -17.35 0.95 1.07
CA SER A 139 -18.45 0.11 0.59
C SER A 139 -18.77 0.33 -0.89
N ASN A 140 -18.62 1.57 -1.36
CA ASN A 140 -18.96 1.96 -2.73
C ASN A 140 -17.78 1.92 -3.70
N THR A 141 -16.51 1.92 -3.23
CA THR A 141 -15.34 2.04 -4.13
C THR A 141 -15.31 0.98 -5.24
N PHE A 142 -15.82 -0.24 -5.00
CA PHE A 142 -15.87 -1.28 -6.03
C PHE A 142 -16.72 -0.85 -7.23
N ASP A 143 -17.93 -0.34 -6.99
CA ASP A 143 -18.85 0.10 -8.05
C ASP A 143 -18.26 1.25 -8.86
N TRP A 144 -17.64 2.20 -8.16
CA TRP A 144 -16.93 3.32 -8.78
C TRP A 144 -15.76 2.86 -9.64
N LEU A 145 -14.96 1.92 -9.15
CA LEU A 145 -13.87 1.34 -9.93
C LEU A 145 -14.42 0.62 -11.16
N THR A 146 -15.47 -0.20 -11.04
CA THR A 146 -16.07 -0.90 -12.17
C THR A 146 -16.62 0.08 -13.21
N ARG A 147 -17.30 1.14 -12.79
CA ARG A 147 -17.78 2.20 -13.68
C ARG A 147 -16.62 2.87 -14.40
N PHE A 148 -15.60 3.32 -13.65
CA PHE A 148 -14.40 3.92 -14.21
C PHE A 148 -13.74 3.02 -15.25
N LEU A 149 -13.59 1.73 -14.96
CA LEU A 149 -13.00 0.77 -15.89
C LEU A 149 -13.83 0.66 -17.17
N ASN A 150 -15.16 0.55 -17.08
CA ASN A 150 -16.00 0.51 -18.28
C ASN A 150 -15.86 1.81 -19.11
N GLU A 151 -15.86 2.98 -18.48
CA GLU A 151 -15.66 4.27 -19.16
C GLU A 151 -14.27 4.38 -19.80
N PHE A 152 -13.23 3.93 -19.10
CA PHE A 152 -11.87 3.86 -19.61
C PHE A 152 -11.75 2.96 -20.86
N LEU A 153 -12.39 1.79 -20.84
CA LEU A 153 -12.38 0.86 -21.98
C LEU A 153 -13.07 1.48 -23.20
N LEU A 154 -14.21 2.13 -22.97
CA LEU A 154 -14.96 2.81 -24.04
C LEU A 154 -14.17 3.99 -24.63
N ASP A 155 -13.57 4.85 -23.80
CA ASP A 155 -12.81 6.02 -24.26
C ASP A 155 -11.50 5.61 -24.97
N TRP A 156 -10.81 4.57 -24.49
CA TRP A 156 -9.49 4.24 -25.03
C TRP A 156 -9.51 3.33 -26.25
N PHE A 157 -10.54 2.49 -26.37
CA PHE A 157 -10.65 1.52 -27.45
C PHE A 157 -11.81 1.83 -28.42
N ASP A 158 -12.34 3.05 -28.43
CA ASP A 158 -13.37 3.53 -29.37
C ASP A 158 -14.55 2.56 -29.54
N GLY A 159 -14.98 1.89 -28.47
CA GLY A 159 -16.08 0.93 -28.49
C GLY A 159 -15.73 -0.49 -28.96
N ILE A 160 -14.45 -0.84 -29.15
CA ILE A 160 -14.04 -2.24 -29.31
C ILE A 160 -14.49 -3.03 -28.08
N GLU A 161 -15.31 -4.05 -28.30
CA GLU A 161 -15.78 -4.93 -27.23
C GLU A 161 -14.66 -5.90 -26.84
N ILE A 162 -14.17 -5.74 -25.61
CA ILE A 162 -13.14 -6.60 -25.04
C ILE A 162 -13.81 -7.52 -24.04
N ASP A 163 -13.58 -8.83 -24.16
CA ASP A 163 -14.07 -9.78 -23.18
C ASP A 163 -13.40 -9.49 -21.82
N LYS A 164 -14.22 -9.24 -20.81
CA LYS A 164 -13.77 -8.93 -19.45
C LYS A 164 -12.98 -10.07 -18.80
N LYS A 165 -13.03 -11.29 -19.36
CA LYS A 165 -12.19 -12.42 -18.93
C LYS A 165 -10.71 -12.20 -19.29
N ASP A 166 -10.44 -11.39 -20.31
CA ASP A 166 -9.09 -11.11 -20.79
C ASP A 166 -8.46 -9.90 -20.07
N ILE A 167 -9.24 -9.19 -19.27
CA ILE A 167 -8.80 -8.03 -18.51
C ILE A 167 -8.39 -8.45 -17.09
N GLU A 168 -7.10 -8.34 -16.78
CA GLU A 168 -6.52 -8.63 -15.47
C GLU A 168 -6.17 -7.35 -14.69
N ILE A 169 -6.57 -7.29 -13.42
CA ILE A 169 -6.03 -6.35 -12.43
C ILE A 169 -4.77 -6.97 -11.81
N ASN A 170 -3.60 -6.51 -12.27
CA ASN A 170 -2.31 -7.06 -11.83
C ASN A 170 -1.75 -6.35 -10.58
N ARG A 171 -2.07 -5.07 -10.41
CA ARG A 171 -1.73 -4.26 -9.23
C ARG A 171 -2.81 -3.23 -8.99
N ILE A 172 -3.08 -2.94 -7.72
CA ILE A 172 -3.90 -1.80 -7.33
C ILE A 172 -3.29 -1.17 -6.07
N ASP A 173 -3.23 0.15 -6.08
CA ASP A 173 -2.70 0.97 -4.99
C ASP A 173 -3.91 1.67 -4.33
N ILE A 174 -4.15 1.40 -3.06
CA ILE A 174 -5.19 2.05 -2.26
C ILE A 174 -4.53 3.19 -1.47
N ALA A 175 -5.15 4.37 -1.49
CA ALA A 175 -4.62 5.53 -0.77
C ALA A 175 -5.70 6.38 -0.09
N TYR A 176 -5.26 7.12 0.94
CA TYR A 176 -6.03 8.11 1.69
C TYR A 176 -5.18 9.35 1.98
N ASN A 177 -5.71 10.55 1.73
CA ASN A 177 -5.05 11.81 2.10
C ASN A 177 -5.58 12.28 3.45
N GLN A 178 -4.76 12.28 4.48
CA GLN A 178 -5.10 12.98 5.71
C GLN A 178 -4.73 14.45 5.54
N ILE A 179 -5.72 15.33 5.64
CA ILE A 179 -5.56 16.77 5.49
C ILE A 179 -5.41 17.41 6.88
N PHE A 180 -4.42 18.28 7.02
CA PHE A 180 -4.08 19.01 8.23
C PHE A 180 -4.39 20.51 8.07
N ASN A 181 -4.29 21.26 9.16
CA ASN A 181 -4.48 22.72 9.11
C ASN A 181 -3.28 23.43 8.47
N SER A 182 -2.08 22.89 8.65
CA SER A 182 -0.84 23.45 8.11
C SER A 182 0.16 22.37 7.69
N LYS A 183 1.24 22.81 7.03
CA LYS A 183 2.36 21.97 6.65
C LYS A 183 3.15 21.49 7.85
N GLU A 184 3.34 22.39 8.79
CA GLU A 184 4.04 22.16 10.04
C GLU A 184 3.32 21.05 10.82
N ASP A 185 1.99 21.09 10.89
CA ASP A 185 1.19 20.05 11.54
C ASP A 185 1.35 18.70 10.84
N ALA A 186 1.26 18.67 9.50
CA ALA A 186 1.42 17.44 8.74
C ALA A 186 2.81 16.82 8.94
N LEU A 187 3.88 17.61 8.85
CA LEU A 187 5.25 17.13 9.04
C LEU A 187 5.51 16.70 10.49
N GLN A 188 5.01 17.45 11.47
CA GLN A 188 5.14 17.10 12.87
C GLN A 188 4.40 15.81 13.21
N TYR A 189 3.17 15.64 12.69
CA TYR A 189 2.42 14.39 12.83
C TYR A 189 3.20 13.21 12.25
N LEU A 190 3.80 13.36 11.06
CA LEU A 190 4.63 12.33 10.45
C LEU A 190 5.86 11.97 11.29
N GLU A 191 6.53 12.96 11.90
CA GLU A 191 7.65 12.70 12.82
C GLU A 191 7.24 11.86 14.03
N PHE A 192 6.05 12.10 14.58
CA PHE A 192 5.51 11.25 15.63
C PHE A 192 5.17 9.84 15.14
N GLN A 193 4.62 9.71 13.93
CA GLN A 193 4.34 8.40 13.32
C GLN A 193 5.61 7.55 13.12
N LYS A 194 6.75 8.17 12.81
CA LYS A 194 8.04 7.46 12.66
C LYS A 194 8.49 6.76 13.94
N ARG A 195 8.11 7.31 15.10
CA ARG A 195 8.42 6.81 16.45
C ARG A 195 7.51 5.67 16.89
N ILE A 196 6.39 5.44 16.22
CA ILE A 196 5.48 4.33 16.55
C ILE A 196 6.21 3.00 16.33
N LYS A 197 6.33 2.22 17.40
CA LYS A 197 6.85 0.86 17.32
C LYS A 197 5.84 -0.04 16.60
N LYS A 198 6.29 -0.62 15.49
CA LYS A 198 5.46 -1.43 14.60
C LYS A 198 5.41 -2.87 15.12
N SER A 199 4.23 -3.47 15.15
CA SER A 199 4.07 -4.81 15.75
C SER A 199 4.73 -5.93 14.93
N TYR A 200 4.94 -5.70 13.63
CA TYR A 200 5.39 -6.74 12.70
C TYR A 200 6.78 -6.52 12.09
N ILE A 201 7.40 -5.35 12.34
CA ILE A 201 8.72 -5.03 11.78
C ILE A 201 9.75 -5.21 12.87
N ARG A 202 10.70 -6.12 12.62
CA ARG A 202 11.82 -6.35 13.54
C ARG A 202 12.73 -5.11 13.54
N GLU A 203 13.24 -4.74 14.72
CA GLU A 203 14.10 -3.56 14.93
C GLU A 203 15.31 -3.48 13.99
N ASN A 204 15.82 -4.62 13.51
CA ASN A 204 16.99 -4.71 12.62
C ASN A 204 16.65 -5.06 11.17
N SER A 205 15.41 -4.91 10.73
CA SER A 205 15.06 -5.27 9.36
C SER A 205 15.29 -4.12 8.37
N ASN A 206 15.95 -4.42 7.25
CA ASN A 206 16.11 -3.50 6.10
C ASN A 206 14.78 -3.10 5.43
N TYR A 207 13.64 -3.48 6.02
CA TYR A 207 12.29 -3.27 5.50
C TYR A 207 11.72 -1.89 5.84
N LYS A 208 12.42 -1.09 6.64
CA LYS A 208 12.04 0.27 7.02
C LYS A 208 13.08 1.26 6.48
N ALA A 209 12.66 2.10 5.54
CA ALA A 209 13.39 3.30 5.17
C ALA A 209 12.60 4.49 5.71
N ASP A 210 13.15 5.15 6.72
CA ASP A 210 12.65 6.45 7.18
C ASP A 210 13.41 7.52 6.41
N TRP A 211 12.69 8.23 5.55
CA TRP A 211 13.19 9.43 4.90
C TRP A 211 12.68 10.64 5.66
N SER A 212 13.25 11.83 5.41
CA SER A 212 12.81 13.07 6.07
C SER A 212 11.31 13.31 5.93
N THR A 213 10.72 12.94 4.79
CA THR A 213 9.32 13.25 4.44
C THR A 213 8.44 12.02 4.25
N SER A 214 8.90 10.83 4.67
CA SER A 214 8.13 9.61 4.49
C SER A 214 8.57 8.44 5.37
N ILE A 215 7.62 7.53 5.56
CA ILE A 215 7.77 6.20 6.14
C ILE A 215 7.53 5.20 5.02
N PHE A 216 8.50 4.33 4.73
CA PHE A 216 8.30 3.23 3.80
C PHE A 216 8.42 1.88 4.48
N LEU A 217 7.44 1.02 4.20
CA LEU A 217 7.42 -0.37 4.60
C LEU A 217 7.36 -1.23 3.36
N SER A 218 8.33 -2.12 3.21
CA SER A 218 8.27 -3.15 2.18
C SER A 218 8.29 -4.51 2.85
N THR A 219 7.29 -5.33 2.56
CA THR A 219 7.32 -6.76 2.83
C THR A 219 7.47 -7.52 1.52
N GLU A 220 7.67 -8.84 1.56
CA GLU A 220 7.60 -9.68 0.36
C GLU A 220 6.26 -9.58 -0.38
N ARG A 221 5.20 -9.16 0.33
CA ARG A 221 3.82 -9.24 -0.15
C ARG A 221 3.30 -7.89 -0.60
N TYR A 222 3.52 -6.84 0.18
CA TYR A 222 3.03 -5.50 -0.10
C TYR A 222 4.07 -4.42 0.20
N GLY A 223 3.93 -3.28 -0.47
CA GLY A 223 4.57 -2.04 -0.08
C GLY A 223 3.54 -1.12 0.56
N ALA A 224 3.90 -0.45 1.65
CA ALA A 224 3.09 0.56 2.29
C ALA A 224 3.91 1.83 2.52
N LYS A 225 3.28 2.99 2.35
CA LYS A 225 3.92 4.30 2.47
C LYS A 225 3.04 5.24 3.28
N ILE A 226 3.68 6.08 4.07
CA ILE A 226 3.09 7.31 4.60
C ILE A 226 4.03 8.43 4.17
N TYR A 227 3.54 9.43 3.45
CA TYR A 227 4.40 10.47 2.91
C TYR A 227 3.73 11.83 2.80
N HIS A 228 4.53 12.87 2.95
CA HIS A 228 4.09 14.25 2.82
C HIS A 228 3.92 14.63 1.34
N LYS A 229 2.69 14.92 0.92
CA LYS A 229 2.38 15.14 -0.51
C LYS A 229 2.94 16.46 -1.04
N GLY A 230 3.03 17.51 -0.24
CA GLY A 230 3.60 18.79 -0.68
C GLY A 230 5.07 18.68 -1.06
N SER A 231 5.82 17.86 -0.32
CA SER A 231 7.22 17.54 -0.64
C SER A 231 7.35 16.72 -1.92
N GLU A 232 6.45 15.75 -2.15
CA GLU A 232 6.42 14.94 -3.37
C GLU A 232 6.02 15.78 -4.59
N TYR A 233 5.00 16.61 -4.45
CA TYR A 233 4.47 17.48 -5.50
C TYR A 233 5.51 18.50 -6.01
N LYS A 234 6.29 19.09 -5.10
CA LYS A 234 7.38 20.03 -5.41
C LYS A 234 8.69 19.34 -5.83
N GLY A 235 8.80 18.02 -5.64
CA GLY A 235 10.02 17.28 -5.93
C GLY A 235 10.50 17.42 -7.38
N LYS A 236 11.77 17.05 -7.64
CA LYS A 236 12.39 17.15 -8.97
C LYS A 236 11.55 16.52 -10.10
N ASN A 237 10.90 15.40 -9.79
CA ASN A 237 10.02 14.65 -10.70
C ASN A 237 8.53 14.79 -10.33
N GLY A 238 8.20 15.71 -9.44
CA GLY A 238 6.84 15.97 -8.97
C GLY A 238 5.96 16.65 -10.03
N ASP A 239 4.67 16.72 -9.75
CA ASP A 239 3.70 17.22 -10.72
C ASP A 239 3.67 18.75 -10.84
N LYS A 240 4.23 19.50 -9.87
CA LYS A 240 4.24 20.99 -9.90
C LYS A 240 4.81 21.54 -11.21
N SER A 241 5.99 21.05 -11.60
CA SER A 241 6.66 21.50 -12.83
C SER A 241 5.86 21.16 -14.08
N LYS A 242 5.14 20.02 -14.07
CA LYS A 242 4.29 19.61 -15.18
C LYS A 242 3.06 20.50 -15.29
N HIS A 243 2.38 20.78 -14.17
CA HIS A 243 1.22 21.66 -14.13
C HIS A 243 1.58 23.09 -14.59
N LEU A 244 2.70 23.64 -14.10
CA LEU A 244 3.19 24.95 -14.56
C LEU A 244 3.52 24.97 -16.05
N ARG A 245 4.06 23.88 -16.59
CA ARG A 245 4.32 23.74 -18.02
C ARG A 245 3.01 23.72 -18.82
N VAL A 246 2.01 22.93 -18.40
CA VAL A 246 0.70 22.88 -19.08
C VAL A 246 0.04 24.25 -19.09
N ASN A 247 0.00 24.96 -17.97
CA ASN A 247 -0.56 26.32 -17.92
C ASN A 247 0.15 27.27 -18.90
N ARG A 248 1.48 27.17 -19.02
CA ARG A 248 2.25 27.98 -19.97
C ARG A 248 1.94 27.62 -21.42
N GLU A 249 1.87 26.33 -21.74
CA GLU A 249 1.55 25.82 -23.08
C GLU A 249 0.14 26.23 -23.52
N LYS A 250 -0.83 26.20 -22.59
CA LYS A 250 -2.23 26.56 -22.84
C LYS A 250 -2.52 28.06 -22.72
N LYS A 251 -1.60 28.84 -22.13
CA LYS A 251 -1.78 30.28 -21.83
C LYS A 251 -3.00 30.57 -20.95
N GLU A 252 -3.38 29.61 -20.11
CA GLU A 252 -4.50 29.69 -19.19
C GLU A 252 -4.19 28.91 -17.91
N THR A 253 -4.86 29.23 -16.80
CA THR A 253 -4.67 28.54 -15.52
C THR A 253 -5.53 27.28 -15.47
N ILE A 254 -5.08 26.21 -16.13
CA ILE A 254 -5.71 24.88 -16.03
C ILE A 254 -5.51 24.30 -14.61
N PHE A 255 -4.31 24.44 -14.07
CA PHE A 255 -3.95 23.96 -12.73
C PHE A 255 -3.58 25.15 -11.83
N PRO A 256 -4.40 25.53 -10.84
CA PRO A 256 -4.08 26.64 -9.93
C PRO A 256 -2.98 26.24 -8.96
N VAL A 257 -1.70 26.37 -9.36
CA VAL A 257 -0.55 25.88 -8.58
C VAL A 257 -0.28 26.73 -7.33
N ASN A 258 -0.45 28.04 -7.45
CA ASN A 258 -0.19 29.03 -6.39
C ASN A 258 -1.53 29.54 -5.84
N ASP A 259 -1.49 30.06 -4.62
CA ASP A 259 -2.64 30.69 -3.99
C ASP A 259 -3.05 31.95 -4.75
N GLU A 260 -4.36 32.21 -4.81
CA GLU A 260 -4.91 33.48 -5.25
C GLU A 260 -5.07 34.38 -4.02
N LEU A 261 -4.54 35.60 -4.08
CA LEU A 261 -4.53 36.54 -2.97
C LEU A 261 -5.43 37.75 -3.27
N ASP A 262 -6.05 38.31 -2.23
CA ASP A 262 -6.71 39.60 -2.31
C ASP A 262 -5.70 40.77 -2.32
N LYS A 263 -6.21 42.01 -2.32
CA LYS A 263 -5.38 43.22 -2.32
C LYS A 263 -4.57 43.39 -1.03
N ASP A 264 -5.01 42.77 0.06
CA ASP A 264 -4.40 42.84 1.39
C ASP A 264 -3.44 41.67 1.65
N GLY A 265 -3.34 40.74 0.69
CA GLY A 265 -2.47 39.57 0.76
C GLY A 265 -3.09 38.35 1.44
N ASN A 266 -4.40 38.36 1.72
CA ASN A 266 -5.10 37.18 2.26
C ASN A 266 -5.42 36.19 1.16
N VAL A 267 -5.39 34.89 1.48
CA VAL A 267 -5.71 33.82 0.53
C VAL A 267 -7.21 33.83 0.23
N LEU A 268 -7.57 34.18 -1.01
CA LEU A 268 -8.92 34.06 -1.56
C LEU A 268 -9.21 32.62 -1.98
N LYS A 269 -8.24 31.97 -2.63
CA LYS A 269 -8.35 30.60 -3.10
C LYS A 269 -7.03 29.87 -2.90
N GLU A 270 -7.08 28.74 -2.21
CA GLU A 270 -5.91 27.90 -1.97
C GLU A 270 -5.46 27.21 -3.28
N GLY A 271 -4.17 27.30 -3.57
CA GLY A 271 -3.53 26.64 -4.69
C GLY A 271 -3.11 25.20 -4.37
N LEU A 272 -2.85 24.42 -5.42
CA LEU A 272 -2.48 23.01 -5.31
C LEU A 272 -1.22 22.77 -4.45
N GLN A 273 -0.25 23.70 -4.44
CA GLN A 273 0.94 23.55 -3.59
C GLN A 273 0.58 23.66 -2.10
N SER A 274 -0.14 24.70 -1.71
CA SER A 274 -0.52 24.96 -0.31
C SER A 274 -1.42 23.84 0.21
N PHE A 275 -2.37 23.38 -0.61
CA PHE A 275 -3.18 22.22 -0.27
C PHE A 275 -2.34 20.94 -0.12
N ALA A 276 -1.43 20.66 -1.05
CA ALA A 276 -0.56 19.48 -0.97
C ALA A 276 0.34 19.49 0.27
N ASP A 277 0.82 20.68 0.66
CA ASP A 277 1.64 20.89 1.85
C ASP A 277 0.87 20.56 3.15
N ARG A 278 -0.45 20.47 3.13
CA ARG A 278 -1.24 20.05 4.29
C ARG A 278 -1.58 18.57 4.29
N ILE A 279 -1.05 17.77 3.36
CA ILE A 279 -1.45 16.37 3.19
C ILE A 279 -0.35 15.39 3.63
N LEU A 280 -0.73 14.44 4.49
CA LEU A 280 -0.06 13.14 4.58
C LEU A 280 -0.87 12.07 3.85
N ARG A 281 -0.26 11.40 2.89
CA ARG A 281 -0.88 10.28 2.18
C ARG A 281 -0.46 8.95 2.79
N TYR A 282 -1.45 8.12 3.12
CA TYR A 282 -1.31 6.69 3.37
C TYR A 282 -1.55 5.95 2.07
N GLU A 283 -0.69 4.99 1.74
CA GLU A 283 -0.78 4.24 0.49
C GLU A 283 -0.33 2.79 0.71
N ILE A 284 -1.09 1.81 0.23
CA ILE A 284 -0.68 0.41 0.15
C ILE A 284 -0.79 -0.09 -1.27
N THR A 285 0.30 -0.69 -1.75
CA THR A 285 0.38 -1.40 -3.01
C THR A 285 0.03 -2.87 -2.85
N PHE A 286 -1.08 -3.28 -3.45
CA PHE A 286 -1.50 -4.67 -3.56
C PHE A 286 -1.07 -5.24 -4.91
N ARG A 287 0.02 -6.02 -4.89
CA ARG A 287 0.47 -6.78 -6.06
C ARG A 287 -0.31 -8.08 -6.19
N LYS A 288 -0.30 -8.67 -7.40
CA LYS A 288 -0.83 -10.00 -7.70
C LYS A 288 -0.54 -11.07 -6.63
N SER A 289 0.68 -11.10 -6.09
CA SER A 289 1.08 -12.04 -5.04
C SER A 289 0.28 -11.86 -3.75
N TYR A 290 0.03 -10.63 -3.31
CA TYR A 290 -0.70 -10.37 -2.08
C TYR A 290 -2.20 -10.48 -2.25
N MET A 291 -2.74 -10.04 -3.39
CA MET A 291 -4.14 -10.31 -3.75
C MET A 291 -4.40 -11.83 -3.76
N SER A 292 -3.50 -12.63 -4.34
CA SER A 292 -3.56 -14.11 -4.31
C SER A 292 -3.61 -14.66 -2.89
N TYR A 293 -2.77 -14.13 -2.01
CA TYR A 293 -2.77 -14.55 -0.61
C TYR A 293 -4.08 -14.20 0.11
N LEU A 294 -4.60 -12.98 -0.07
CA LEU A 294 -5.85 -12.55 0.56
C LEU A 294 -7.03 -13.38 0.04
N PHE A 295 -7.14 -13.52 -1.28
CA PHE A 295 -8.13 -14.38 -1.93
C PHE A 295 -8.10 -15.79 -1.33
N LYS A 296 -6.93 -16.42 -1.24
CA LYS A 296 -6.82 -17.80 -0.74
C LYS A 296 -7.11 -17.97 0.73
N LYS A 297 -6.77 -16.96 1.52
CA LYS A 297 -6.96 -17.00 2.96
C LYS A 297 -8.41 -16.78 3.35
N HIS A 298 -9.16 -15.99 2.58
CA HIS A 298 -10.46 -15.47 2.99
C HIS A 298 -11.63 -15.90 2.09
N LEU A 299 -11.39 -16.14 0.80
CA LEU A 299 -12.44 -16.29 -0.21
C LEU A 299 -12.41 -17.65 -0.91
N PHE A 300 -11.24 -18.08 -1.39
CA PHE A 300 -11.04 -19.33 -2.12
C PHE A 300 -11.56 -20.53 -1.32
N ALA A 301 -12.53 -21.24 -1.88
CA ALA A 301 -13.13 -22.43 -1.30
C ALA A 301 -13.39 -22.32 0.21
N ASN A 302 -13.77 -21.13 0.69
CA ASN A 302 -13.87 -20.83 2.12
C ASN A 302 -14.96 -21.65 2.83
N LYS A 303 -15.91 -22.21 2.07
CA LYS A 303 -16.94 -23.14 2.55
C LYS A 303 -16.48 -24.60 2.57
N CYS A 304 -15.39 -24.96 1.88
CA CYS A 304 -14.90 -26.33 1.75
C CYS A 304 -14.38 -26.89 3.10
N PRO A 305 -14.95 -28.00 3.62
CA PRO A 305 -14.49 -28.62 4.86
C PRO A 305 -13.04 -29.10 4.81
N PHE A 306 -12.62 -29.67 3.67
CA PHE A 306 -11.25 -30.15 3.49
C PHE A 306 -10.22 -29.02 3.57
N LEU A 307 -10.47 -27.88 2.92
CA LEU A 307 -9.59 -26.71 3.03
C LEU A 307 -9.50 -26.19 4.46
N LYS A 308 -10.63 -26.18 5.19
CA LYS A 308 -10.67 -25.76 6.60
C LYS A 308 -9.82 -26.68 7.47
N ALA A 309 -9.87 -28.00 7.22
CA ALA A 309 -9.04 -28.98 7.92
C ALA A 309 -7.55 -28.75 7.63
N LEU A 310 -7.17 -28.59 6.36
CA LEU A 310 -5.80 -28.25 5.96
C LEU A 310 -5.32 -26.95 6.61
N HIS A 311 -6.14 -25.90 6.62
CA HIS A 311 -5.82 -24.62 7.24
C HIS A 311 -5.60 -24.75 8.75
N LYS A 312 -6.41 -25.58 9.43
CA LYS A 312 -6.26 -25.85 10.86
C LYS A 312 -4.91 -26.50 11.16
N GLU A 313 -4.55 -27.55 10.42
CA GLU A 313 -3.26 -28.21 10.56
C GLU A 313 -2.11 -27.28 10.19
N TYR A 314 -2.22 -26.53 9.09
CA TYR A 314 -1.25 -25.52 8.69
C TYR A 314 -0.95 -24.53 9.82
N LYS A 315 -1.99 -23.98 10.48
CA LYS A 315 -1.81 -23.05 11.61
C LYS A 315 -1.07 -23.71 12.78
N ALA A 316 -1.43 -24.94 13.13
CA ALA A 316 -0.80 -25.68 14.22
C ALA A 316 0.68 -25.93 13.94
N VAL A 317 0.99 -26.47 12.76
CA VAL A 317 2.36 -26.79 12.33
C VAL A 317 3.19 -25.51 12.14
N LYS A 318 2.62 -24.45 11.55
CA LYS A 318 3.31 -23.16 11.37
C LYS A 318 3.73 -22.55 12.71
N LYS A 319 2.87 -22.63 13.74
CA LYS A 319 3.22 -22.14 15.08
C LYS A 319 4.46 -22.84 15.65
N ILE A 320 4.58 -24.15 15.42
CA ILE A 320 5.74 -24.95 15.85
C ILE A 320 6.97 -24.55 15.03
N LYS A 321 6.86 -24.56 13.68
CA LYS A 321 7.95 -24.17 12.76
C LYS A 321 8.49 -22.78 13.10
N SER A 322 7.62 -21.77 13.25
CA SER A 322 8.02 -20.42 13.62
C SER A 322 8.57 -20.28 15.05
N LYS A 323 8.26 -21.21 15.96
CA LYS A 323 8.95 -21.28 17.26
C LYS A 323 10.38 -21.77 17.07
N CYS A 324 10.58 -22.87 16.33
CA CYS A 324 11.90 -23.41 16.02
C CYS A 324 12.78 -22.38 15.29
N GLU A 325 12.26 -21.72 14.26
CA GLU A 325 12.98 -20.68 13.49
C GLU A 325 13.43 -19.50 14.39
N ARG A 326 12.61 -19.10 15.37
CA ARG A 326 12.98 -18.05 16.33
C ARG A 326 14.11 -18.47 17.26
N GLU A 327 14.15 -19.73 17.69
CA GLU A 327 15.26 -20.24 18.52
C GLU A 327 16.56 -20.34 17.71
N ILE A 328 16.49 -20.78 16.44
CA ILE A 328 17.62 -20.75 15.50
C ILE A 328 18.16 -19.32 15.39
N GLU A 329 17.30 -18.35 15.12
CA GLU A 329 17.70 -16.95 14.97
C GLU A 329 18.35 -16.39 16.24
N LYS A 330 17.80 -16.72 17.43
CA LYS A 330 18.42 -16.31 18.71
C LYS A 330 19.81 -16.89 18.88
N ALA A 331 19.99 -18.18 18.58
CA ALA A 331 21.27 -18.85 18.68
C ALA A 331 22.27 -18.32 17.63
N GLN A 332 21.80 -17.87 16.47
CA GLN A 332 22.65 -17.29 15.42
C GLN A 332 23.20 -15.90 15.76
N LYS A 333 22.59 -15.15 16.69
CA LYS A 333 23.00 -13.78 17.06
C LYS A 333 24.40 -13.69 17.71
N GLY A 334 25.08 -14.81 17.96
CA GLY A 334 26.45 -14.84 18.47
C GLY A 334 27.40 -15.83 17.75
N LYS A 335 26.90 -16.65 16.83
CA LYS A 335 27.69 -17.65 16.09
C LYS A 335 26.91 -18.13 14.86
N GLN A 336 27.58 -18.35 13.73
CA GLN A 336 26.95 -19.01 12.59
C GLN A 336 26.72 -20.50 12.92
N LEU A 337 25.46 -20.93 12.90
CA LEU A 337 25.09 -22.33 13.13
C LEU A 337 25.29 -23.17 11.86
N THR A 338 25.85 -24.37 12.05
CA THR A 338 25.88 -25.45 11.06
C THR A 338 24.47 -26.01 10.81
N GLU A 339 24.27 -26.71 9.69
CA GLU A 339 22.98 -27.36 9.40
C GLU A 339 22.59 -28.41 10.43
N LYS A 340 23.56 -29.17 10.98
CA LYS A 340 23.32 -30.12 12.07
C LYS A 340 22.80 -29.41 13.33
N GLU A 341 23.41 -28.28 13.71
CA GLU A 341 22.94 -27.47 14.84
C GLU A 341 21.52 -26.92 14.59
N LYS A 342 21.22 -26.44 13.37
CA LYS A 342 19.85 -26.00 13.01
C LYS A 342 18.84 -27.14 13.11
N GLN A 343 19.22 -28.35 12.72
CA GLN A 343 18.36 -29.53 12.77
C GLN A 343 17.93 -29.87 14.21
N ILE A 344 18.82 -29.66 15.19
CA ILE A 344 18.51 -29.82 16.63
C ILE A 344 17.36 -28.90 17.04
N TYR A 345 17.39 -27.62 16.64
CA TYR A 345 16.30 -26.68 16.92
C TYR A 345 15.01 -27.03 16.16
N MET A 346 15.12 -27.68 15.00
CA MET A 346 13.99 -28.14 14.19
C MET A 346 13.42 -29.49 14.64
N THR A 347 14.00 -30.16 15.65
CA THR A 347 13.56 -31.49 16.11
C THR A 347 12.06 -31.56 16.36
N ALA A 348 11.48 -30.54 17.02
CA ALA A 348 10.05 -30.51 17.31
C ALA A 348 9.15 -30.40 16.06
N PHE A 349 9.65 -29.83 14.97
CA PHE A 349 8.95 -29.83 13.68
C PHE A 349 9.18 -31.16 12.94
N ILE A 350 10.41 -31.68 12.97
CA ILE A 350 10.79 -32.92 12.30
C ILE A 350 10.03 -34.11 12.89
N SER A 351 9.85 -34.15 14.21
CA SER A 351 9.15 -35.21 14.94
C SER A 351 7.62 -35.18 14.77
N LEU A 352 7.07 -34.18 14.08
CA LEU A 352 5.64 -34.18 13.78
C LEU A 352 5.25 -35.37 12.89
N PRO A 353 4.05 -35.92 13.08
CA PRO A 353 3.48 -36.93 12.19
C PRO A 353 3.55 -36.49 10.73
N ARG A 354 3.80 -37.43 9.83
CA ARG A 354 3.98 -37.16 8.40
C ARG A 354 2.75 -36.48 7.82
N GLU A 355 1.57 -36.92 8.21
CA GLU A 355 0.27 -36.42 7.76
C GLU A 355 0.10 -34.92 8.05
N LYS A 356 0.57 -34.46 9.22
CA LYS A 356 0.52 -33.05 9.60
C LYS A 356 1.48 -32.19 8.77
N LYS A 357 2.69 -32.71 8.52
CA LYS A 357 3.67 -32.04 7.66
C LYS A 357 3.18 -31.96 6.22
N ASP A 358 2.60 -33.06 5.71
CA ASP A 358 2.04 -33.12 4.36
C ASP A 358 0.88 -32.12 4.22
N ALA A 359 -0.06 -32.08 5.17
CA ALA A 359 -1.13 -31.08 5.20
C ALA A 359 -0.60 -29.63 5.24
N PHE A 360 0.45 -29.38 6.03
CA PHE A 360 1.12 -28.08 6.09
C PHE A 360 1.72 -27.69 4.73
N PHE A 361 2.48 -28.57 4.08
CA PHE A 361 3.11 -28.30 2.80
C PHE A 361 2.09 -28.16 1.66
N GLN A 362 1.01 -28.95 1.68
CA GLN A 362 -0.09 -28.82 0.72
C GLN A 362 -0.71 -27.42 0.83
N TYR A 363 -1.10 -26.99 2.03
CA TYR A 363 -1.70 -25.66 2.23
C TYR A 363 -0.72 -24.52 1.93
N GLU A 364 0.56 -24.67 2.29
CA GLU A 364 1.60 -23.71 1.93
C GLU A 364 1.77 -23.61 0.40
N GLY A 365 1.73 -24.74 -0.30
CA GLY A 365 1.70 -24.82 -1.75
C GLY A 365 0.50 -24.07 -2.33
N ILE A 366 -0.69 -24.21 -1.72
CA ILE A 366 -1.89 -23.47 -2.13
C ILE A 366 -1.65 -21.96 -2.02
N LEU A 367 -1.23 -21.49 -0.85
CA LEU A 367 -1.01 -20.06 -0.58
C LEU A 367 0.04 -19.42 -1.51
N ASN A 368 1.05 -20.18 -1.94
CA ASN A 368 2.16 -19.67 -2.73
C ASN A 368 1.89 -19.60 -4.23
N LYS A 369 0.86 -20.29 -4.74
CA LYS A 369 0.44 -20.12 -6.14
C LYS A 369 -0.07 -18.69 -6.37
N ARG A 370 0.07 -18.17 -7.59
CA ARG A 370 -0.44 -16.84 -7.95
C ARG A 370 -1.66 -16.97 -8.84
N ASN A 371 -2.70 -16.20 -8.55
CA ASN A 371 -3.90 -16.10 -9.36
C ASN A 371 -3.84 -14.86 -10.25
N SER A 372 -4.35 -14.97 -11.47
CA SER A 372 -4.68 -13.85 -12.35
C SER A 372 -6.06 -13.32 -11.99
N PHE A 373 -6.18 -12.05 -11.62
CA PHE A 373 -7.43 -11.47 -11.15
C PHE A 373 -8.19 -10.82 -12.31
N ARG A 374 -9.16 -11.52 -12.87
CA ARG A 374 -9.93 -11.11 -14.04
C ARG A 374 -11.18 -10.30 -13.65
N LEU A 375 -11.68 -9.45 -14.55
CA LEU A 375 -12.93 -8.72 -14.32
C LEU A 375 -14.17 -9.62 -14.44
N THR A 376 -14.11 -10.66 -15.27
CA THR A 376 -15.05 -11.79 -15.29
C THR A 376 -14.27 -13.10 -15.39
N ILE A 377 -14.90 -14.22 -15.07
CA ILE A 377 -14.26 -15.55 -15.17
C ILE A 377 -15.24 -16.56 -15.76
N THR A 378 -14.70 -17.66 -16.30
CA THR A 378 -15.50 -18.76 -16.87
C THR A 378 -16.26 -19.52 -15.77
N GLU A 379 -17.32 -20.25 -16.14
CA GLU A 379 -18.04 -21.13 -15.20
C GLU A 379 -17.11 -22.19 -14.58
N GLU A 380 -16.14 -22.70 -15.34
CA GLU A 380 -15.14 -23.64 -14.86
C GLU A 380 -14.26 -23.00 -13.77
N ASP A 381 -13.78 -21.77 -14.00
CA ASP A 381 -13.03 -21.01 -13.00
C ASP A 381 -13.88 -20.71 -11.76
N VAL A 382 -15.17 -20.40 -11.90
CA VAL A 382 -16.10 -20.21 -10.75
C VAL A 382 -16.18 -21.49 -9.92
N LYS A 383 -16.40 -22.63 -10.58
CA LYS A 383 -16.47 -23.95 -9.92
C LYS A 383 -15.16 -24.28 -9.21
N GLY A 384 -14.03 -24.05 -9.87
CA GLY A 384 -12.71 -24.30 -9.30
C GLY A 384 -12.35 -23.36 -8.14
N ASN A 385 -12.90 -22.15 -8.11
CA ASN A 385 -12.66 -21.17 -7.04
C ASN A 385 -13.58 -21.38 -5.82
N SER A 386 -14.72 -22.06 -5.99
CA SER A 386 -15.73 -22.25 -4.95
C SER A 386 -15.57 -23.54 -4.15
N THR A 387 -15.02 -24.60 -4.75
CA THR A 387 -14.83 -25.89 -4.07
C THR A 387 -13.45 -26.49 -4.37
N ILE A 388 -13.00 -27.38 -3.50
CA ILE A 388 -11.79 -28.19 -3.70
C ILE A 388 -12.12 -29.60 -4.22
N GLU A 389 -13.39 -29.91 -4.48
CA GLU A 389 -13.83 -31.28 -4.83
C GLU A 389 -13.17 -31.82 -6.11
N ASN A 390 -12.63 -30.93 -6.96
CA ASN A 390 -11.86 -31.27 -8.16
C ASN A 390 -10.35 -30.98 -8.05
N ILE A 391 -9.79 -30.72 -6.87
CA ILE A 391 -8.34 -30.70 -6.72
C ILE A 391 -7.85 -32.14 -6.78
N TYR A 392 -7.54 -32.59 -7.98
CA TYR A 392 -6.75 -33.78 -8.17
C TYR A 392 -5.29 -33.42 -7.90
N PHE A 393 -4.66 -34.21 -7.04
CA PHE A 393 -3.24 -34.07 -6.76
C PHE A 393 -2.45 -34.61 -7.95
N LYS A 394 -1.56 -33.80 -8.51
CA LYS A 394 -0.51 -34.33 -9.40
C LYS A 394 0.44 -35.20 -8.57
N THR A 395 1.29 -35.98 -9.25
CA THR A 395 2.40 -36.69 -8.63
C THR A 395 3.13 -35.78 -7.62
N GLY A 396 3.25 -36.24 -6.37
CA GLY A 396 3.87 -35.47 -5.30
C GLY A 396 2.97 -34.49 -4.54
N TYR A 397 1.65 -34.71 -4.48
CA TYR A 397 0.71 -33.95 -3.62
C TYR A 397 0.60 -32.44 -3.93
N ASN A 398 0.85 -32.03 -5.16
CA ASN A 398 0.67 -30.64 -5.57
C ASN A 398 -0.78 -30.38 -6.00
N PRO A 399 -1.54 -29.52 -5.28
CA PRO A 399 -2.90 -29.20 -5.66
C PRO A 399 -2.93 -28.35 -6.94
N VAL A 400 -3.81 -28.71 -7.87
CA VAL A 400 -4.12 -27.88 -9.03
C VAL A 400 -5.14 -26.82 -8.60
N ILE A 401 -4.77 -25.55 -8.73
CA ILE A 401 -5.60 -24.41 -8.35
C ILE A 401 -5.92 -23.64 -9.63
N PRO A 402 -7.15 -23.13 -9.80
CA PRO A 402 -7.48 -22.26 -10.92
C PRO A 402 -6.47 -21.13 -11.05
N VAL A 403 -6.02 -20.89 -12.28
CA VAL A 403 -5.09 -19.80 -12.57
C VAL A 403 -5.85 -18.48 -12.48
N ASN A 404 -7.08 -18.43 -12.97
CA ASN A 404 -7.91 -17.24 -12.94
C ASN A 404 -8.77 -17.18 -11.67
N ALA A 405 -8.92 -15.98 -11.12
CA ALA A 405 -9.83 -15.67 -10.04
C ALA A 405 -10.56 -14.37 -10.38
N LEU A 406 -11.79 -14.22 -9.90
CA LEU A 406 -12.53 -12.97 -10.07
C LEU A 406 -11.94 -11.89 -9.17
N PHE A 407 -11.69 -10.69 -9.72
CA PHE A 407 -11.50 -9.50 -8.90
C PHE A 407 -12.85 -9.04 -8.38
N SER A 408 -13.26 -9.57 -7.23
CA SER A 408 -14.59 -9.35 -6.66
C SER A 408 -14.62 -8.22 -5.63
N ARG A 409 -15.83 -7.76 -5.27
CA ARG A 409 -16.03 -6.79 -4.18
C ARG A 409 -15.45 -7.31 -2.87
N GLU A 410 -15.64 -8.59 -2.58
CA GLU A 410 -15.15 -9.23 -1.35
C GLU A 410 -13.62 -9.19 -1.29
N LEU A 411 -12.93 -9.39 -2.42
CA LEU A 411 -11.47 -9.29 -2.46
C LEU A 411 -11.02 -7.86 -2.17
N LEU A 412 -11.64 -6.86 -2.80
CA LEU A 412 -11.34 -5.46 -2.53
C LEU A 412 -11.64 -5.09 -1.06
N HIS A 413 -12.69 -5.66 -0.48
CA HIS A 413 -13.02 -5.46 0.93
C HIS A 413 -11.96 -6.06 1.88
N GLU A 414 -11.44 -7.25 1.60
CA GLU A 414 -10.32 -7.81 2.37
C GLU A 414 -9.04 -6.97 2.24
N MET A 415 -8.83 -6.33 1.09
CA MET A 415 -7.73 -5.38 0.91
C MET A 415 -7.94 -4.11 1.74
N PHE A 416 -9.18 -3.60 1.82
CA PHE A 416 -9.49 -2.47 2.68
C PHE A 416 -9.31 -2.78 4.17
N LYS A 417 -9.62 -3.98 4.64
CA LYS A 417 -9.32 -4.38 6.02
C LYS A 417 -7.83 -4.26 6.34
N VAL A 418 -6.97 -4.68 5.40
CA VAL A 418 -5.51 -4.51 5.54
C VAL A 418 -5.14 -3.02 5.55
N PHE A 419 -5.72 -2.23 4.65
CA PHE A 419 -5.45 -0.79 4.57
C PHE A 419 -5.87 -0.04 5.84
N MET A 420 -7.05 -0.33 6.38
CA MET A 420 -7.53 0.27 7.63
C MET A 420 -6.67 -0.14 8.82
N SER A 421 -6.32 -1.43 8.94
CA SER A 421 -5.42 -1.88 10.00
C SER A 421 -4.05 -1.20 9.93
N PHE A 422 -3.54 -0.94 8.73
CA PHE A 422 -2.32 -0.16 8.54
C PHE A 422 -2.53 1.30 8.98
N MET A 423 -3.59 1.98 8.54
CA MET A 423 -3.88 3.34 8.98
C MET A 423 -3.98 3.45 10.51
N GLU A 424 -4.74 2.54 11.14
CA GLU A 424 -4.93 2.48 12.59
C GLU A 424 -3.62 2.25 13.35
N GLU A 425 -2.71 1.42 12.81
CA GLU A 425 -1.38 1.20 13.42
C GLU A 425 -0.57 2.51 13.49
N PHE A 426 -0.75 3.40 12.52
CA PHE A 426 -0.05 4.68 12.44
C PHE A 426 -0.88 5.87 12.91
N GLN A 427 -2.14 5.67 13.29
CA GLN A 427 -2.98 6.74 13.77
C GLN A 427 -2.53 7.11 15.18
N LEU A 428 -2.16 8.37 15.37
CA LEU A 428 -1.87 8.89 16.70
C LEU A 428 -3.21 9.02 17.43
N LYS A 429 -3.47 8.11 18.37
CA LYS A 429 -4.52 8.31 19.37
C LYS A 429 -4.20 9.58 20.15
N LYS A 430 -5.25 10.26 20.65
CA LYS A 430 -5.15 11.48 21.46
C LYS A 430 -3.89 11.43 22.33
N LEU A 431 -2.89 12.21 21.94
CA LEU A 431 -1.65 12.25 22.67
C LEU A 431 -1.90 13.12 23.89
N ASP A 432 -1.74 12.54 25.07
CA ASP A 432 -1.86 13.28 26.31
C ASP A 432 -0.86 14.45 26.30
N LYS A 433 -1.28 15.60 26.82
CA LYS A 433 -0.38 16.74 27.02
C LYS A 433 0.63 16.40 28.10
N TYR A 434 1.82 16.95 27.98
CA TYR A 434 2.85 16.79 29.01
C TYR A 434 2.34 17.21 30.39
N GLU A 435 1.64 18.34 30.49
CA GLU A 435 1.08 18.86 31.73
C GLU A 435 0.01 17.91 32.30
N ASP A 436 -0.89 17.41 31.46
CA ASP A 436 -1.93 16.44 31.85
C ASP A 436 -1.30 15.15 32.39
N ASN A 437 -0.21 14.69 31.75
CA ASN A 437 0.53 13.50 32.20
C ASN A 437 1.25 13.70 33.52
N ILE A 438 1.83 14.87 33.77
CA ILE A 438 2.37 15.20 35.10
C ILE A 438 1.26 15.13 36.15
N GLN A 439 0.08 15.70 35.85
CA GLN A 439 -1.05 15.63 36.77
C GLN A 439 -1.51 14.20 37.03
N LYS A 440 -1.53 13.32 36.01
CA LYS A 440 -1.81 11.89 36.19
C LYS A 440 -0.83 11.23 37.19
N VAL A 441 0.47 11.54 37.11
CA VAL A 441 1.48 11.02 38.05
C VAL A 441 1.21 11.53 39.48
N ILE A 442 0.95 12.82 39.64
CA ILE A 442 0.67 13.44 40.95
C ILE A 442 -0.61 12.85 41.56
N LEU A 443 -1.68 12.74 40.79
CA LEU A 443 -2.96 12.18 41.24
C LEU A 443 -2.81 10.71 41.66
N TYR A 444 -2.08 9.90 40.88
CA TYR A 444 -1.79 8.52 41.24
C TYR A 444 -1.02 8.42 42.57
N ASN A 445 0.01 9.24 42.77
CA ASN A 445 0.77 9.21 44.02
C ASN A 445 -0.09 9.63 45.22
N ARG A 446 -0.97 10.62 45.06
CA ARG A 446 -1.94 11.01 46.10
C ARG A 446 -2.90 9.87 46.45
N GLU A 447 -3.36 9.11 45.46
CA GLU A 447 -4.21 7.95 45.68
C GLU A 447 -3.45 6.82 46.40
N VAL A 448 -2.20 6.56 46.02
CA VAL A 448 -1.33 5.59 46.71
C VAL A 448 -1.11 6.00 48.16
N ASP A 449 -0.86 7.27 48.44
CA ASP A 449 -0.69 7.78 49.81
C ASP A 449 -1.97 7.56 50.64
N ARG A 450 -3.15 7.85 50.07
CA ARG A 450 -4.46 7.60 50.72
C ARG A 450 -4.68 6.11 51.02
N LEU A 451 -4.37 5.24 50.07
CA LEU A 451 -4.52 3.79 50.25
C LEU A 451 -3.55 3.25 51.30
N ASN A 452 -2.28 3.66 51.25
CA ASN A 452 -1.27 3.21 52.21
C ASN A 452 -1.55 3.68 53.63
N ALA A 453 -2.21 4.84 53.82
CA ALA A 453 -2.63 5.31 55.13
C ALA A 453 -3.64 4.37 55.83
N SER A 454 -4.37 3.55 55.05
CA SER A 454 -5.32 2.57 55.58
C SER A 454 -4.74 1.16 55.79
N ILE A 455 -3.45 0.96 55.48
CA ILE A 455 -2.78 -0.35 55.53
C ILE A 455 -1.77 -0.36 56.67
N GLU A 456 -2.02 -1.18 57.69
CA GLU A 456 -1.15 -1.30 58.88
C GLU A 456 0.20 -1.95 58.57
N ASP A 457 0.25 -2.94 57.67
CA ASP A 457 1.49 -3.64 57.30
C ASP A 457 2.24 -2.89 56.17
N PRO A 458 3.44 -2.29 56.44
CA PRO A 458 4.21 -1.57 55.43
C PRO A 458 4.64 -2.43 54.24
N LYS A 459 4.69 -3.76 54.38
CA LYS A 459 5.05 -4.66 53.27
C LYS A 459 3.97 -4.73 52.21
N GLN A 460 2.73 -4.40 52.55
CA GLN A 460 1.59 -4.37 51.63
C GLN A 460 1.40 -2.99 50.97
N HIS A 461 2.21 -2.00 51.34
CA HIS A 461 2.12 -0.65 50.78
C HIS A 461 2.37 -0.67 49.26
N LYS A 462 1.48 0.00 48.54
CA LYS A 462 1.67 0.27 47.11
C LYS A 462 2.84 1.23 46.93
N LYS A 463 3.67 0.97 45.92
CA LYS A 463 4.81 1.84 45.60
C LYS A 463 4.35 3.09 44.87
N ARG A 464 4.82 4.25 45.35
CA ARG A 464 4.76 5.52 44.64
C ARG A 464 5.63 5.51 43.39
N ILE A 465 5.29 6.37 42.44
CA ILE A 465 6.11 6.70 41.29
C ILE A 465 7.07 7.83 41.71
N ASN A 466 8.34 7.74 41.31
CA ASN A 466 9.28 8.85 41.51
C ASN A 466 8.93 9.98 40.53
N GLU A 467 8.38 11.08 41.05
CA GLU A 467 7.86 12.19 40.25
C GLU A 467 8.95 12.87 39.42
N THR A 468 10.13 13.13 40.00
CA THR A 468 11.25 13.75 39.29
C THR A 468 11.69 12.92 38.09
N LEU A 469 11.87 11.61 38.28
CA LEU A 469 12.29 10.72 37.21
C LEU A 469 11.18 10.48 36.19
N ALA A 470 9.92 10.41 36.64
CA ALA A 470 8.76 10.37 35.74
C ALA A 470 8.71 11.62 34.85
N ASN A 471 8.83 12.81 35.44
CA ASN A 471 8.83 14.08 34.70
C ASN A 471 9.99 14.14 33.70
N GLN A 472 11.20 13.72 34.08
CA GLN A 472 12.32 13.61 33.15
C GLN A 472 12.01 12.68 31.97
N ILE A 473 11.38 11.52 32.22
CA ILE A 473 11.01 10.58 31.17
C ILE A 473 9.91 11.15 30.29
N LEU A 474 8.86 11.73 30.87
CA LEU A 474 7.75 12.36 30.13
C LEU A 474 8.25 13.54 29.28
N PHE A 475 9.22 14.31 29.78
CA PHE A 475 9.83 15.42 29.05
C PHE A 475 10.63 14.90 27.85
N ASN A 476 11.48 13.89 28.07
CA ASN A 476 12.23 13.27 26.97
C ASN A 476 11.32 12.61 25.94
N LEU A 477 10.16 12.07 26.35
CA LEU A 477 9.14 11.49 25.46
C LEU A 477 8.52 12.49 24.46
N GLN A 478 8.71 13.80 24.67
CA GLN A 478 8.35 14.83 23.69
C GLN A 478 9.26 14.76 22.45
N HIS A 479 10.50 14.32 22.62
CA HIS A 479 11.54 14.38 21.60
C HIS A 479 12.05 12.99 21.17
N HIS A 480 11.98 12.00 22.06
CA HIS A 480 12.59 10.69 21.88
C HIS A 480 11.64 9.58 22.36
N SER A 481 11.52 8.50 21.61
CA SER A 481 10.92 7.25 22.10
C SER A 481 11.77 6.64 23.22
N LEU A 482 11.18 5.78 24.06
CA LEU A 482 11.94 5.08 25.11
C LEU A 482 13.09 4.23 24.56
N ASP A 483 12.95 3.70 23.34
CA ASP A 483 14.00 2.94 22.67
C ASP A 483 15.18 3.83 22.27
N GLU A 484 14.90 5.00 21.68
CA GLU A 484 15.92 6.00 21.36
C GLU A 484 16.62 6.51 22.61
N MET A 485 15.88 6.75 23.70
CA MET A 485 16.48 7.16 24.98
C MET A 485 17.48 6.11 25.52
N VAL A 486 17.21 4.82 25.31
CA VAL A 486 18.16 3.75 25.65
C VAL A 486 19.37 3.76 24.73
N GLN A 487 19.17 3.96 23.43
CA GLN A 487 20.26 4.01 22.45
C GLN A 487 21.18 5.22 22.68
N LEU A 488 20.59 6.37 23.00
CA LEU A 488 21.29 7.61 23.36
C LEU A 488 21.87 7.57 24.77
N LYS A 489 21.72 6.46 25.50
CA LYS A 489 22.17 6.27 26.89
C LYS A 489 21.59 7.28 27.88
N LEU A 490 20.45 7.89 27.58
CA LEU A 490 19.70 8.77 28.48
C LEU A 490 19.06 7.98 29.63
N ILE A 491 18.65 6.73 29.37
CA ILE A 491 18.12 5.81 30.38
C ILE A 491 18.65 4.39 30.17
N SER A 492 18.65 3.58 31.23
CA SER A 492 19.00 2.16 31.13
C SER A 492 17.85 1.34 30.53
N ARG A 493 18.17 0.16 29.95
CA ARG A 493 17.15 -0.83 29.52
C ARG A 493 16.20 -1.21 30.66
N ARG A 494 16.72 -1.35 31.89
CA ARG A 494 15.90 -1.66 33.08
C ARG A 494 14.92 -0.52 33.38
N THR A 495 15.39 0.73 33.31
CA THR A 495 14.56 1.92 33.48
C THR A 495 13.43 1.96 32.45
N LYS A 496 13.73 1.71 31.17
CA LYS A 496 12.73 1.58 30.11
C LYS A 496 11.62 0.59 30.50
N TYR A 497 11.97 -0.64 30.88
CA TYR A 497 10.95 -1.66 31.21
C TYR A 497 10.13 -1.31 32.44
N ASN A 498 10.75 -0.69 33.45
CA ASN A 498 10.02 -0.24 34.63
C ASN A 498 9.00 0.84 34.25
N TYR A 499 9.41 1.81 33.44
CA TYR A 499 8.54 2.92 33.06
C TYR A 499 7.50 2.57 32.01
N LEU A 500 7.72 1.57 31.15
CA LEU A 500 6.68 1.03 30.29
C LEU A 500 5.45 0.56 31.09
N LYS A 501 5.67 -0.10 32.24
CA LYS A 501 4.60 -0.54 33.14
C LYS A 501 3.94 0.63 33.87
N VAL A 502 4.70 1.68 34.18
CA VAL A 502 4.18 2.90 34.81
C VAL A 502 3.27 3.65 33.84
N LEU A 503 3.73 3.91 32.62
CA LEU A 503 2.95 4.57 31.58
C LEU A 503 1.67 3.80 31.27
N GLU A 504 1.75 2.47 31.15
CA GLU A 504 0.58 1.61 30.96
C GLU A 504 -0.42 1.73 32.12
N ARG A 505 0.05 1.78 33.37
CA ARG A 505 -0.82 1.92 34.55
C ARG A 505 -1.53 3.27 34.59
N LEU A 506 -0.87 4.32 34.12
CA LEU A 506 -1.41 5.68 34.10
C LEU A 506 -2.25 5.97 32.85
N ASP A 507 -2.42 4.99 31.96
CA ASP A 507 -3.01 5.17 30.64
C ASP A 507 -2.35 6.34 29.88
N ILE A 508 -1.02 6.34 29.88
CA ILE A 508 -0.18 7.28 29.13
C ILE A 508 0.43 6.54 27.95
N SER A 509 0.41 7.19 26.78
CA SER A 509 1.03 6.66 25.56
C SER A 509 2.50 6.27 25.78
N LYS A 510 2.86 5.05 25.38
CA LYS A 510 4.20 4.45 25.60
C LYS A 510 5.30 5.04 24.71
N ASN A 511 4.92 5.76 23.65
CA ASN A 511 5.85 6.13 22.57
C ASN A 511 6.03 7.64 22.39
N THR A 512 5.05 8.47 22.76
CA THR A 512 5.06 9.91 22.41
C THR A 512 4.12 10.71 23.32
N ILE A 513 4.54 11.93 23.68
CA ILE A 513 3.77 12.92 24.44
C ILE A 513 3.89 14.27 23.71
N LEU A 514 2.83 15.09 23.74
CA LEU A 514 2.87 16.43 23.14
C LEU A 514 3.32 17.50 24.12
N SER A 515 4.03 18.50 23.60
CA SER A 515 4.31 19.76 24.31
C SER A 515 3.22 20.82 24.12
N ARG A 516 2.31 20.67 23.15
CA ARG A 516 1.24 21.64 22.82
C ARG A 516 -0.03 20.95 22.31
N ASN A 517 -1.16 21.67 22.36
CA ASN A 517 -2.42 21.29 21.70
C ASN A 517 -2.21 21.28 20.18
N LEU A 518 -1.82 20.15 19.62
CA LEU A 518 -1.57 20.06 18.17
C LEU A 518 -2.59 19.19 17.44
N PHE A 519 -3.35 18.37 18.15
CA PHE A 519 -4.27 17.44 17.50
C PHE A 519 -5.58 17.31 18.30
N GLU A 520 -6.64 17.93 17.81
CA GLU A 520 -7.91 17.18 17.81
C GLU A 520 -7.76 16.16 16.69
N SER A 521 -8.04 14.89 16.97
CA SER A 521 -8.10 13.91 15.88
C SER A 521 -9.19 14.40 14.95
N ASN A 522 -8.82 15.03 13.83
CA ASN A 522 -9.78 15.30 12.79
C ASN A 522 -10.42 13.95 12.48
N GLU A 523 -11.71 13.83 12.76
CA GLU A 523 -12.50 12.75 12.19
C GLU A 523 -12.20 12.72 10.69
N VAL A 524 -12.23 11.52 10.11
CA VAL A 524 -12.09 11.40 8.65
C VAL A 524 -13.22 12.21 8.03
N ASP A 525 -12.92 13.40 7.55
CA ASP A 525 -13.88 14.28 6.91
C ASP A 525 -13.46 14.51 5.47
N PHE A 526 -14.27 13.99 4.55
CA PHE A 526 -14.05 14.12 3.12
C PHE A 526 -14.56 15.46 2.55
N THR A 527 -15.21 16.31 3.34
CA THR A 527 -15.72 17.61 2.86
C THR A 527 -14.62 18.50 2.29
N LEU A 528 -13.44 18.50 2.93
CA LEU A 528 -12.26 19.25 2.48
C LEU A 528 -11.78 18.88 1.07
N TYR A 529 -12.20 17.73 0.53
CA TYR A 529 -11.89 17.34 -0.84
C TYR A 529 -12.88 17.90 -1.87
N PHE A 530 -14.08 18.28 -1.44
CA PHE A 530 -15.13 18.79 -2.33
C PHE A 530 -14.85 20.24 -2.71
N ASP A 531 -14.27 21.02 -1.80
CA ASP A 531 -13.98 22.44 -2.01
C ASP A 531 -12.85 22.66 -3.04
N LEU A 532 -12.03 21.65 -3.33
CA LEU A 532 -11.02 21.68 -4.39
C LEU A 532 -11.59 21.64 -5.82
N LEU A 533 -12.90 21.55 -5.96
CA LEU A 533 -13.63 21.47 -7.23
C LEU A 533 -14.27 22.80 -7.66
N LEU A 534 -14.19 23.83 -6.83
CA LEU A 534 -14.60 25.20 -7.13
C LEU A 534 -13.39 26.06 -7.45
#